data_AF-A0A2S3UPZ2-F1
#
_entry.id   AF-A0A2S3UPZ2-F1
#
_cell.length_a   1.000
_cell.length_b   1.000
_cell.length_c   1.000
_cell.angle_alpha   90.00
_cell.angle_beta   90.00
_cell.angle_gamma   90.00
#
_symmetry.space_group_name_H-M   'P 1'
#
loop_
_entity.id
_entity.type
_entity.pdbx_description
1 polymer ?
#
loop_
_entity_poly.entity_id
_entity_poly.type
_entity_poly.pdbx_seq_one_letter_code
_entity_poly.pdbx_strand_id
1 'polypeptide(L)'
;MAQGPNRILDDFAKLMTDAAGVAQGARREVETAFRAQAERFLSDMDIVSREEHEAVKEMAVRALDKVEELESRLAKLEKTGSASGKSA
;
A
#
# COMPACT_ATOMS: atom_id res chain seq x y z
N MET A 1 -47.66 -39.45 26.91
CA MET A 1 -47.24 -38.37 25.99
C MET A 1 -47.59 -37.06 26.66
N ALA A 2 -46.60 -36.33 27.19
CA ALA A 2 -46.83 -35.03 27.81
C ALA A 2 -46.29 -33.95 26.88
N GLN A 3 -47.16 -33.36 26.05
CA GLN A 3 -46.87 -32.10 25.37
C GLN A 3 -46.99 -30.98 26.40
N GLY A 4 -45.86 -30.41 26.81
CA GLY A 4 -45.79 -29.27 27.71
C GLY A 4 -45.11 -28.05 27.08
N PRO A 5 -45.17 -26.87 27.74
CA PRO A 5 -44.63 -25.57 27.30
C PRO A 5 -43.15 -25.57 26.88
N ASN A 6 -42.44 -26.67 27.12
CA ASN A 6 -41.04 -26.89 26.81
C ASN A 6 -40.73 -26.98 25.31
N ARG A 7 -41.71 -27.22 24.43
CA ARG A 7 -41.46 -27.33 22.97
C ARG A 7 -41.08 -26.00 22.32
N ILE A 8 -41.79 -24.91 22.66
CA ILE A 8 -41.50 -23.59 22.06
C ILE A 8 -40.12 -23.08 22.53
N LEU A 9 -39.78 -23.35 23.79
CA LEU A 9 -38.46 -23.01 24.34
C LEU A 9 -37.35 -23.89 23.73
N ASP A 10 -37.61 -25.17 23.46
CA ASP A 10 -36.66 -26.08 22.79
C ASP A 10 -36.45 -25.71 21.31
N ASP A 11 -37.52 -25.37 20.60
CA ASP A 11 -37.45 -24.90 19.21
C ASP A 11 -36.72 -23.54 19.13
N PHE A 12 -36.92 -22.65 20.11
CA PHE A 12 -36.16 -21.40 20.22
C PHE A 12 -34.68 -21.65 20.56
N ALA A 13 -34.36 -22.59 21.46
CA ALA A 13 -32.99 -22.96 21.79
C ALA A 13 -32.25 -23.55 20.58
N LYS A 14 -32.93 -24.37 19.77
CA LYS A 14 -32.40 -24.89 18.50
C LYS A 14 -32.17 -23.77 17.50
N LEU A 15 -33.16 -22.89 17.30
CA LEU A 15 -33.02 -21.70 16.44
C LEU A 15 -31.82 -20.83 16.85
N MET A 16 -31.66 -20.57 18.16
CA MET A 16 -30.54 -19.77 18.67
C MET A 16 -29.19 -20.47 18.47
N THR A 17 -29.15 -21.80 18.59
CA THR A 17 -27.93 -22.59 18.33
C THR A 17 -27.57 -22.58 16.84
N ASP A 18 -28.57 -22.75 15.97
CA ASP A 18 -28.40 -22.68 14.51
C ASP A 18 -27.96 -21.28 14.07
N ALA A 19 -28.58 -20.23 14.62
CA ALA A 19 -28.21 -18.85 14.38
C ALA A 19 -26.80 -18.52 14.88
N ALA A 20 -26.38 -19.06 16.03
CA ALA A 20 -25.02 -18.90 16.53
C ALA A 20 -23.99 -19.56 15.60
N GLY A 21 -24.31 -20.73 15.04
CA GLY A 21 -23.48 -21.41 14.04
C GLY A 21 -23.33 -20.59 12.75
N VAL A 22 -24.44 -20.05 12.24
CA VAL A 22 -24.44 -19.17 11.05
C VAL A 22 -23.67 -17.87 11.32
N ALA A 23 -23.84 -17.25 12.49
CA ALA A 23 -23.13 -16.02 12.85
C ALA A 23 -21.61 -16.23 12.94
N GLN A 24 -21.16 -17.38 13.44
CA GLN A 24 -19.73 -17.71 13.46
C GLN A 24 -19.15 -17.93 12.05
N GLY A 25 -19.91 -18.56 11.15
CA GLY A 25 -19.53 -18.70 9.74
C GLY A 25 -19.48 -17.34 9.03
N ALA A 26 -20.54 -16.55 9.17
CA ALA A 26 -20.64 -15.21 8.59
C ALA A 26 -19.52 -14.28 9.07
N ARG A 27 -19.09 -14.37 10.34
CA ARG A 27 -17.95 -13.59 10.85
C ARG A 27 -16.65 -13.89 10.08
N ARG A 28 -16.35 -15.17 9.82
CA ARG A 28 -15.15 -15.58 9.07
C ARG A 28 -15.20 -15.12 7.62
N GLU A 29 -16.38 -15.20 7.00
CA GLU A 29 -16.60 -14.73 5.63
C GLU A 29 -16.45 -13.21 5.53
N VAL A 30 -17.02 -12.46 6.47
CA VAL A 30 -16.88 -11.00 6.54
C VAL A 30 -15.42 -10.59 6.76
N GLU A 31 -14.69 -11.28 7.65
CA GLU A 31 -13.26 -10.99 7.88
C GLU A 31 -12.42 -11.22 6.62
N THR A 32 -12.70 -12.31 5.89
CA THR A 32 -12.00 -12.64 4.63
C THR A 32 -12.35 -11.64 3.53
N ALA A 33 -13.63 -11.31 3.37
CA ALA A 33 -14.10 -10.33 2.40
C ALA A 33 -13.55 -8.92 2.72
N PHE A 34 -13.49 -8.55 4.00
CA PHE A 34 -12.92 -7.29 4.44
C PHE A 34 -11.43 -7.21 4.15
N ARG A 35 -10.66 -8.26 4.42
CA ARG A 35 -9.23 -8.30 4.06
C ARG A 35 -9.02 -8.18 2.55
N ALA A 36 -9.77 -8.93 1.74
CA ALA A 36 -9.69 -8.84 0.29
C ALA A 36 -10.06 -7.44 -0.23
N GLN A 37 -11.08 -6.80 0.35
CA GLN A 37 -11.46 -5.43 0.00
C GLN A 37 -10.42 -4.40 0.45
N ALA A 38 -9.79 -4.60 1.61
CA ALA A 38 -8.72 -3.74 2.11
C ALA A 38 -7.45 -3.86 1.27
N GLU A 39 -7.04 -5.07 0.87
CA GLU A 39 -5.92 -5.29 -0.05
C GLU A 39 -6.17 -4.62 -1.40
N ARG A 40 -7.38 -4.75 -1.95
CA ARG A 40 -7.77 -4.07 -3.19
C ARG A 40 -7.75 -2.54 -3.04
N PHE A 41 -8.30 -2.01 -1.94
CA PHE A 41 -8.29 -0.58 -1.67
C PHE A 41 -6.87 -0.03 -1.50
N LEU A 42 -5.98 -0.75 -0.80
CA LEU A 42 -4.57 -0.37 -0.64
C LEU A 42 -3.80 -0.44 -1.97
N SER A 43 -4.18 -1.36 -2.86
CA SER A 43 -3.62 -1.44 -4.22
C SER A 43 -4.16 -0.34 -5.15
N ASP A 44 -5.40 0.10 -4.93
CA ASP A 44 -6.05 1.17 -5.72
C ASP A 44 -5.64 2.57 -5.26
N MET A 45 -5.27 2.73 -3.98
CA MET A 45 -4.55 3.92 -3.55
C MET A 45 -3.13 3.79 -4.09
N ASP A 46 -2.66 4.72 -4.92
CA ASP A 46 -1.28 4.82 -5.42
C ASP A 46 -0.26 5.04 -4.25
N ILE A 47 -0.16 4.07 -3.33
CA ILE A 47 0.73 4.13 -2.17
C ILE A 47 2.10 3.73 -2.67
N VAL A 48 2.98 4.72 -2.79
CA VAL A 48 4.40 4.48 -3.05
C VAL A 48 4.95 3.64 -1.91
N SER A 49 5.46 2.46 -2.22
CA SER A 49 6.06 1.60 -1.22
C SER A 49 7.30 2.27 -0.63
N ARG A 50 7.64 1.92 0.61
CA ARG A 50 8.84 2.47 1.27
C ARG A 50 10.10 2.20 0.46
N GLU A 51 10.18 1.03 -0.17
CA GLU A 51 11.31 0.60 -0.99
C GLU A 51 11.42 1.44 -2.28
N GLU A 52 10.33 1.64 -3.02
CA GLU A 52 10.33 2.50 -4.22
C GLU A 52 10.69 3.94 -3.87
N HIS A 53 10.17 4.45 -2.75
CA HIS A 53 10.50 5.79 -2.28
C HIS A 53 12.00 5.92 -1.95
N GLU A 54 12.58 4.93 -1.27
CA GLU A 54 14.01 4.91 -0.96
C GLU A 54 14.86 4.80 -2.24
N ALA A 55 14.48 3.95 -3.19
CA ALA A 55 15.16 3.80 -4.47
C ALA A 55 15.15 5.09 -5.29
N VAL A 56 14.00 5.76 -5.40
CA VAL A 56 13.88 7.04 -6.12
C VAL A 56 14.66 8.14 -5.40
N LYS A 57 14.63 8.18 -4.06
CA LYS A 57 15.41 9.14 -3.27
C LYS A 57 16.91 8.98 -3.53
N GLU A 58 17.42 7.76 -3.52
CA GLU A 58 18.83 7.49 -3.81
C GLU A 58 19.18 7.87 -5.26
N MET A 59 18.33 7.53 -6.22
CA MET A 59 18.50 7.93 -7.62
C MET A 59 18.56 9.46 -7.77
N ALA A 60 17.68 10.18 -7.07
CA ALA A 60 17.63 11.64 -7.11
C ALA A 60 18.91 12.27 -6.55
N VAL A 61 19.42 11.77 -5.41
CA VAL A 61 20.70 12.24 -4.84
C VAL A 61 21.85 12.03 -5.84
N ARG A 62 21.98 10.81 -6.39
CA ARG A 62 23.03 10.50 -7.38
C ARG A 62 22.92 11.36 -8.64
N ALA A 63 21.70 11.72 -9.04
CA ALA A 63 21.48 12.59 -10.19
C ALA A 63 21.95 14.03 -9.89
N LEU A 64 21.64 14.57 -8.71
CA LEU A 64 22.10 15.89 -8.30
C LEU A 64 23.63 15.96 -8.21
N ASP A 65 24.27 14.95 -7.62
CA ASP A 65 25.75 14.88 -7.55
C ASP A 65 26.38 14.92 -8.95
N LYS A 66 25.79 14.19 -9.91
CA LYS A 66 26.25 14.17 -11.30
C LYS A 66 26.02 15.51 -12.00
N VAL A 67 24.92 16.20 -11.71
CA VAL A 67 24.65 17.53 -12.26
C VAL A 67 25.72 18.52 -11.79
N GLU A 68 26.04 18.54 -10.51
CA GLU A 68 27.09 19.42 -9.96
C GLU A 68 28.47 19.15 -10.59
N GLU A 69 28.82 17.87 -10.79
CA GLU A 69 30.07 17.50 -11.48
C GLU A 69 30.08 18.03 -12.93
N LEU A 70 28.99 17.83 -13.66
CA LEU A 70 28.85 18.27 -15.05
C LEU A 70 28.89 19.80 -15.16
N GLU A 71 28.21 20.53 -14.28
CA GLU A 71 28.25 21.99 -14.22
C GLU A 71 29.67 22.50 -13.94
N SER A 72 30.39 21.88 -12.99
CA SER A 72 31.79 22.21 -12.71
C SER A 72 32.70 22.01 -13.94
N ARG A 73 32.49 20.91 -14.67
CA ARG A 73 33.21 20.63 -15.92
C ARG A 73 32.85 21.64 -17.01
N LEU A 74 31.58 21.98 -17.15
CA LEU A 74 31.11 22.98 -18.11
C LEU A 74 31.77 24.33 -17.85
N ALA A 75 31.74 24.81 -16.59
CA ALA A 75 32.34 26.08 -16.21
C ALA A 75 33.86 26.13 -16.49
N LYS A 76 34.58 25.01 -16.31
CA LYS A 76 36.01 24.92 -16.66
C LYS A 76 36.23 25.02 -18.18
N LEU A 77 35.40 24.33 -18.95
CA LEU A 77 35.48 24.35 -20.41
C LEU A 77 35.11 25.72 -20.98
N GLU A 78 34.06 26.36 -20.48
CA GLU A 78 33.64 27.71 -20.89
C GLU A 78 34.74 28.75 -20.61
N LYS A 79 35.39 28.67 -19.45
CA LYS A 79 36.54 29.54 -19.13
C LYS A 79 37.71 29.33 -20.10
N THR A 80 37.96 28.08 -20.49
CA THR A 80 39.04 27.74 -21.43
C THR A 80 38.70 28.20 -22.86
N GLY A 81 37.47 27.97 -23.31
CA GLY A 81 36.99 28.41 -24.63
C GLY A 81 36.89 29.92 -24.78
N SER A 82 36.52 30.64 -23.71
CA SER A 82 36.55 32.11 -23.68
C SER A 82 37.98 32.66 -23.74
N ALA A 83 38.97 31.94 -23.20
CA ALA A 83 40.37 32.35 -23.26
C ALA A 83 40.98 32.13 -24.67
N SER A 84 40.60 31.06 -25.36
CA SER A 84 41.09 30.78 -26.72
C SER A 84 40.45 31.67 -27.80
N GLY A 85 39.26 32.21 -27.57
CA GLY A 85 38.60 33.15 -28.49
C GLY A 85 39.11 34.60 -28.41
N LYS A 86 39.87 34.95 -27.36
CA LYS A 86 40.41 36.29 -27.14
C LYS A 86 41.85 36.48 -27.63
N SER A 87 42.48 35.40 -28.12
CA SER A 87 43.85 35.37 -28.63
C SER A 87 43.94 35.20 -30.16
N ALA A 88 42.82 35.36 -30.88
CA ALA A 88 42.75 35.29 -32.34
C ALA A 88 42.34 36.65 -32.92
#